data_AF-A0A5C5W247-F1
#
_entry.id   AF-A0A5C5W247-F1
#
_cell.length_a   1.000
_cell.length_b   1.000
_cell.length_c   1.000
_cell.angle_alpha   90.00
_cell.angle_beta   90.00
_cell.angle_gamma   90.00
#
_symmetry.space_group_name_H-M   'P 1'
#
loop_
_entity.id
_entity.type
_entity.pdbx_description
1 polymer ?
#
loop_
_entity_poly.entity_id
_entity_poly.type
_entity_poly.pdbx_seq_one_letter_code
_entity_poly.pdbx_strand_id
1 'polypeptide(L)'
;MAEPPNADAWPAHVGAAAESAVASARFRPRGKDVSRIEAFFDAAFAFAVTLMVVSLQVPATYDELVDTLRGVPAFAVCFLLLFQIWLAHYTFCRRYGLADMTCIVLNCGLVFLLLVYIFPLKFLCLLTIEVLTGFGPRSSVPFYQRCPTDKLDNIFIIYGLGFALVWLLVAGLYWHAYRRRGELRLDAVETCDTLESVTRFLGLALVGLISCLLAAVFAGGRMVVIAGWAYALIGVIEFFVGWTFGRRRDRIRRAPIGATNAEAAVAPS
;
A
#
# COMPACT_ATOMS: atom_id res chain seq x y z
N MET A 1 -52.44 39.58 -11.19
CA MET A 1 -51.71 38.32 -11.41
C MET A 1 -50.26 38.70 -11.63
N ALA A 2 -49.42 38.53 -10.61
CA ALA A 2 -47.98 38.75 -10.73
C ALA A 2 -47.35 37.46 -11.28
N GLU A 3 -46.54 37.57 -12.33
CA GLU A 3 -45.72 36.46 -12.86
C GLU A 3 -44.83 35.88 -11.76
N PRO A 4 -44.69 34.55 -11.65
CA PRO A 4 -43.72 33.96 -10.74
C PRO A 4 -42.29 34.23 -11.24
N PRO A 5 -41.33 34.49 -10.34
CA PRO A 5 -39.95 34.71 -10.72
C PRO A 5 -39.35 33.46 -11.39
N ASN A 6 -38.69 33.69 -12.52
CA ASN A 6 -37.98 32.70 -13.33
C ASN A 6 -37.00 31.88 -12.46
N ALA A 7 -37.28 30.58 -12.32
CA ALA A 7 -36.51 29.64 -11.51
C ALA A 7 -35.22 29.13 -12.18
N ASP A 8 -34.93 29.56 -13.42
CA ASP A 8 -33.84 29.01 -14.24
C ASP A 8 -32.58 29.87 -14.26
N ALA A 9 -32.53 30.97 -13.48
CA ALA A 9 -31.35 31.81 -13.37
C ALA A 9 -30.41 31.33 -12.24
N TRP A 10 -29.92 30.10 -12.31
CA TRP A 10 -28.76 29.73 -11.48
C TRP A 10 -27.52 30.45 -12.03
N PRO A 11 -26.85 31.31 -11.25
CA PRO A 11 -25.73 32.07 -11.77
C PRO A 11 -24.58 31.12 -12.17
N ALA A 12 -24.17 31.16 -13.44
CA ALA A 12 -23.08 30.34 -13.98
C ALA A 12 -21.75 30.43 -13.17
N HIS A 13 -21.55 31.52 -12.42
CA HIS A 13 -20.39 31.70 -11.54
C HIS A 13 -20.41 30.80 -10.29
N VAL A 14 -21.57 30.34 -9.82
CA VAL A 14 -21.68 29.43 -8.68
C VAL A 14 -21.30 28.00 -9.08
N GLY A 15 -21.65 27.58 -10.30
CA GLY A 15 -21.23 26.29 -10.87
C GLY A 15 -19.71 26.20 -11.04
N ALA A 16 -19.08 27.24 -11.61
CA ALA A 16 -17.62 27.31 -11.78
C ALA A 16 -16.85 27.42 -10.45
N ALA A 17 -17.40 28.11 -9.45
CA ALA A 17 -16.83 28.18 -8.11
C ALA A 17 -16.94 26.82 -7.36
N ALA A 18 -18.05 26.10 -7.53
CA ALA A 18 -18.23 24.77 -6.95
C ALA A 18 -17.35 23.72 -7.67
N GLU A 19 -17.24 23.78 -9.00
CA GLU A 19 -16.33 22.94 -9.77
C GLU A 19 -14.87 23.23 -9.44
N SER A 20 -14.47 24.49 -9.30
CA SER A 20 -13.11 24.84 -8.89
C SER A 20 -12.81 24.50 -7.42
N ALA A 21 -13.81 24.53 -6.53
CA ALA A 21 -13.69 24.07 -5.15
C ALA A 21 -13.63 22.53 -5.02
N VAL A 22 -14.35 21.80 -5.89
CA VAL A 22 -14.27 20.34 -5.99
C VAL A 22 -12.97 19.91 -6.69
N ALA A 23 -12.49 20.68 -7.67
CA ALA A 23 -11.21 20.47 -8.32
C ALA A 23 -10.03 20.80 -7.39
N SER A 24 -10.14 21.80 -6.51
CA SER A 24 -9.14 22.07 -5.46
C SER A 24 -9.23 21.08 -4.29
N ALA A 25 -10.35 20.38 -4.13
CA ALA A 25 -10.50 19.30 -3.16
C ALA A 25 -9.91 17.96 -3.66
N ARG A 26 -9.70 17.79 -4.98
CA ARG A 26 -9.15 16.58 -5.58
C ARG A 26 -7.68 16.79 -5.93
N PHE A 27 -6.85 15.82 -5.54
CA PHE A 27 -5.43 15.80 -5.89
C PHE A 27 -5.26 15.95 -7.41
N ARG A 28 -4.50 16.94 -7.87
CA ARG A 28 -4.33 17.20 -9.30
C ARG A 28 -3.45 16.10 -9.91
N PRO A 29 -3.94 15.28 -10.85
CA PRO A 29 -3.11 14.25 -11.48
C PRO A 29 -2.04 14.92 -12.35
N ARG A 30 -0.76 14.58 -12.11
CA ARG A 30 0.39 15.11 -12.86
C ARG A 30 0.97 14.09 -13.83
N GLY A 31 0.91 12.79 -13.53
CA GLY A 31 1.20 11.75 -14.50
C GLY A 31 0.06 11.70 -15.49
N LYS A 32 0.24 12.12 -16.73
CA LYS A 32 -0.81 12.08 -17.77
C LYS A 32 -0.63 10.85 -18.65
N ASP A 33 0.60 10.62 -19.09
CA ASP A 33 1.01 9.50 -19.93
C ASP A 33 1.68 8.40 -19.10
N VAL A 34 1.57 7.17 -19.59
CA VAL A 34 2.25 6.02 -18.99
C VAL A 34 3.75 6.14 -19.27
N SER A 35 4.55 6.24 -18.22
CA SER A 35 6.01 6.29 -18.36
C SER A 35 6.58 4.90 -18.69
N ARG A 36 7.78 4.84 -19.29
CA ARG A 36 8.46 3.54 -19.55
C ARG A 36 8.72 2.73 -18.28
N ILE A 37 9.05 3.42 -17.17
CA ILE A 37 9.27 2.77 -15.88
C ILE A 37 7.98 2.23 -15.26
N GLU A 38 6.86 2.95 -15.44
CA GLU A 38 5.54 2.49 -15.03
C GLU A 38 5.13 1.25 -15.83
N ALA A 39 5.27 1.28 -17.15
CA ALA A 39 4.99 0.12 -18.00
C ALA A 39 5.87 -1.10 -17.64
N PHE A 40 7.15 -0.87 -17.28
CA PHE A 40 8.03 -1.93 -16.80
C PHE A 40 7.56 -2.52 -15.45
N PHE A 41 7.18 -1.67 -14.50
CA PHE A 41 6.64 -2.11 -13.22
C PHE A 41 5.34 -2.91 -13.40
N ASP A 42 4.42 -2.43 -14.24
CA ASP A 42 3.15 -3.10 -14.53
C ASP A 42 3.39 -4.46 -15.19
N ALA A 43 4.32 -4.55 -16.14
CA ALA A 43 4.70 -5.81 -16.76
C ALA A 43 5.30 -6.80 -15.73
N ALA A 44 6.18 -6.32 -14.85
CA ALA A 44 6.77 -7.15 -13.80
C ALA A 44 5.72 -7.62 -12.78
N PHE A 45 4.77 -6.74 -12.40
CA PHE A 45 3.67 -7.07 -11.52
C PHE A 45 2.74 -8.13 -12.13
N ALA A 46 2.34 -7.95 -13.40
CA ALA A 46 1.52 -8.90 -14.12
C ALA A 46 2.23 -10.27 -14.22
N PHE A 47 3.50 -10.27 -14.58
CA PHE A 47 4.32 -11.48 -14.64
C PHE A 47 4.39 -12.21 -13.30
N ALA A 48 4.59 -11.48 -12.21
CA ALA A 48 4.58 -12.05 -10.87
C ALA A 48 3.22 -12.69 -10.53
N VAL A 49 2.11 -11.99 -10.74
CA VAL A 49 0.77 -12.55 -10.51
C VAL A 49 0.56 -13.82 -11.36
N THR A 50 1.02 -13.84 -12.61
CA THR A 50 0.98 -15.05 -13.45
C THR A 50 1.83 -16.17 -12.88
N LEU A 51 3.07 -15.93 -12.43
CA LEU A 51 3.91 -16.96 -11.79
C LEU A 51 3.27 -17.53 -10.51
N MET A 52 2.58 -16.69 -9.75
CA MET A 52 1.85 -17.12 -8.55
C MET A 52 0.72 -18.11 -8.88
N VAL A 53 0.02 -17.90 -10.00
CA VAL A 53 -1.02 -18.81 -10.51
C VAL A 53 -0.42 -20.05 -11.16
N VAL A 54 0.54 -19.89 -12.06
CA VAL A 54 1.15 -20.97 -12.85
C VAL A 54 1.93 -21.96 -11.98
N SER A 55 2.36 -21.56 -10.79
CA SER A 55 2.94 -22.49 -9.81
C SER A 55 1.93 -23.44 -9.15
N LEU A 56 0.65 -23.42 -9.56
CA LEU A 56 -0.31 -24.46 -9.22
C LEU A 56 -0.16 -25.63 -10.20
N GLN A 57 -0.04 -26.85 -9.67
CA GLN A 57 -0.03 -28.04 -10.52
C GLN A 57 -1.39 -28.25 -11.17
N VAL A 58 -1.40 -28.69 -12.43
CA VAL A 58 -2.64 -29.04 -13.12
C VAL A 58 -3.18 -30.33 -12.51
N PRO A 59 -4.38 -30.33 -11.92
CA PRO A 59 -4.93 -31.53 -11.28
C PRO A 59 -5.28 -32.59 -12.34
N ALA A 60 -4.87 -33.82 -12.10
CA ALA A 60 -5.16 -34.98 -12.95
C ALA A 60 -6.45 -35.70 -12.53
N THR A 61 -6.92 -35.48 -11.30
CA THR A 61 -8.11 -36.12 -10.74
C THR A 61 -9.10 -35.12 -10.13
N TYR A 62 -10.35 -35.55 -9.94
CA TYR A 62 -11.36 -34.73 -9.26
C TYR A 62 -10.94 -34.36 -7.83
N ASP A 63 -10.36 -35.29 -7.09
CA ASP A 63 -9.92 -35.05 -5.72
C ASP A 63 -8.78 -34.02 -5.67
N GLU A 64 -7.83 -34.09 -6.61
CA GLU A 64 -6.77 -33.07 -6.76
C GLU A 64 -7.32 -31.70 -7.17
N LEU A 65 -8.37 -31.66 -8.01
CA LEU A 65 -9.05 -30.42 -8.36
C LEU A 65 -9.69 -29.78 -7.12
N VAL A 66 -10.47 -30.56 -6.36
CA VAL A 66 -11.09 -30.08 -5.12
C VAL A 66 -10.02 -29.59 -4.14
N ASP A 67 -8.91 -30.30 -4.03
CA ASP A 67 -7.81 -29.92 -3.13
C ASP A 67 -7.13 -28.62 -3.56
N THR A 68 -6.89 -28.45 -4.86
CA THR A 68 -6.37 -27.21 -5.45
C THR A 68 -7.30 -26.03 -5.16
N LEU A 69 -8.62 -26.22 -5.31
CA LEU A 69 -9.63 -25.19 -5.03
C LEU A 69 -9.66 -24.77 -3.55
N ARG A 70 -9.22 -25.64 -2.62
CA ARG A 70 -9.09 -25.25 -1.20
C ARG A 70 -7.99 -24.22 -0.95
N GLY A 71 -7.03 -24.09 -1.87
CA GLY A 71 -5.99 -23.06 -1.83
C GLY A 71 -6.46 -21.67 -2.28
N VAL A 72 -7.64 -21.56 -2.88
CA VAL A 72 -8.16 -20.29 -3.45
C VAL A 72 -8.24 -19.14 -2.43
N PRO A 73 -8.70 -19.34 -1.18
CA PRO A 73 -8.73 -18.25 -0.21
C PRO A 73 -7.34 -17.70 0.13
N ALA A 74 -6.35 -18.57 0.30
CA ALA A 74 -4.95 -18.17 0.52
C ALA A 74 -4.38 -17.42 -0.70
N PHE A 75 -4.69 -17.90 -1.90
CA PHE A 75 -4.34 -17.22 -3.14
C PHE A 75 -4.97 -15.83 -3.22
N ALA A 76 -6.26 -15.68 -2.87
CA ALA A 76 -6.96 -14.41 -2.88
C ALA A 76 -6.32 -13.40 -1.90
N VAL A 77 -5.97 -13.82 -0.69
CA VAL A 77 -5.26 -12.97 0.27
C VAL A 77 -3.88 -12.55 -0.26
N CYS A 78 -3.11 -13.49 -0.82
CA CYS A 78 -1.81 -13.19 -1.42
C CYS A 78 -1.93 -12.19 -2.58
N PHE A 79 -2.93 -12.39 -3.46
CA PHE A 79 -3.24 -11.48 -4.55
C PHE A 79 -3.61 -10.08 -4.05
N LEU A 80 -4.47 -9.96 -3.03
CA LEU A 80 -4.86 -8.68 -2.46
C LEU A 80 -3.67 -7.93 -1.84
N LEU A 81 -2.75 -8.64 -1.17
CA LEU A 81 -1.52 -8.04 -0.64
C LEU A 81 -0.63 -7.47 -1.76
N LEU A 82 -0.42 -8.24 -2.82
CA LEU A 82 0.33 -7.78 -4.00
C LEU A 82 -0.39 -6.60 -4.69
N PHE A 83 -1.70 -6.69 -4.85
CA PHE A 83 -2.52 -5.67 -5.48
C PHE A 83 -2.47 -4.33 -4.73
N GLN A 84 -2.37 -4.34 -3.39
CA GLN A 84 -2.17 -3.10 -2.62
C GLN A 84 -0.84 -2.40 -2.93
N ILE A 85 0.23 -3.16 -3.19
CA ILE A 85 1.53 -2.60 -3.60
C ILE A 85 1.39 -1.95 -4.97
N TRP A 86 0.75 -2.66 -5.92
CA TRP A 86 0.48 -2.13 -7.25
C TRP A 86 -0.39 -0.87 -7.20
N LEU A 87 -1.44 -0.86 -6.38
CA LEU A 87 -2.34 0.27 -6.23
C LEU A 87 -1.62 1.50 -5.65
N ALA A 88 -0.70 1.29 -4.70
CA ALA A 88 0.14 2.36 -4.16
C ALA A 88 1.07 2.93 -5.23
N HIS A 89 1.71 2.07 -6.04
CA HIS A 89 2.53 2.48 -7.18
C HIS A 89 1.72 3.24 -8.26
N TYR A 90 0.59 2.68 -8.68
CA TYR A 90 -0.34 3.32 -9.62
C TYR A 90 -0.76 4.71 -9.13
N THR A 91 -1.15 4.81 -7.86
CA THR A 91 -1.53 6.09 -7.24
C THR A 91 -0.37 7.07 -7.25
N PHE A 92 0.85 6.63 -6.94
CA PHE A 92 2.06 7.44 -7.03
C PHE A 92 2.29 7.98 -8.44
N CYS A 93 2.29 7.12 -9.47
CA CYS A 93 2.50 7.51 -10.85
C CYS A 93 1.47 8.54 -11.32
N ARG A 94 0.18 8.31 -11.04
CA ARG A 94 -0.89 9.23 -11.41
C ARG A 94 -0.80 10.58 -10.68
N ARG A 95 -0.47 10.58 -9.40
CA ARG A 95 -0.38 11.80 -8.59
C ARG A 95 0.82 12.67 -8.99
N TYR A 96 2.01 12.08 -9.09
CA TYR A 96 3.24 12.86 -9.17
C TYR A 96 3.87 12.90 -10.56
N GLY A 97 3.67 11.89 -11.40
CA GLY A 97 4.25 11.85 -12.76
C GLY A 97 5.78 11.91 -12.78
N LEU A 98 6.44 11.46 -11.71
CA LEU A 98 7.90 11.46 -11.59
C LEU A 98 8.48 10.20 -12.24
N ALA A 99 9.56 10.37 -13.00
CA ALA A 99 10.28 9.29 -13.69
C ALA A 99 11.80 9.50 -13.67
N ASP A 100 12.34 10.12 -12.63
CA ASP A 100 13.78 10.35 -12.48
C ASP A 100 14.53 9.11 -11.95
N MET A 101 15.86 9.19 -11.86
CA MET A 101 16.69 8.04 -11.46
C MET A 101 16.35 7.49 -10.07
N THR A 102 15.96 8.33 -9.12
CA THR A 102 15.52 7.87 -7.80
C THR A 102 14.26 7.02 -7.91
N CYS A 103 13.27 7.45 -8.70
CA CYS A 103 12.09 6.64 -9.00
C CYS A 103 12.48 5.32 -9.67
N ILE A 104 13.41 5.32 -10.62
CA ILE A 104 13.87 4.10 -11.29
C ILE A 104 14.47 3.11 -10.28
N VAL A 105 15.43 3.55 -9.45
CA VAL A 105 16.10 2.69 -8.46
C VAL A 105 15.11 2.11 -7.46
N LEU A 106 14.20 2.93 -6.92
CA LEU A 106 13.19 2.48 -5.95
C LEU A 106 12.20 1.49 -6.58
N ASN A 107 11.77 1.73 -7.82
CA ASN A 107 10.88 0.81 -8.54
C ASN A 107 11.58 -0.50 -8.89
N CYS A 108 12.84 -0.46 -9.33
CA CYS A 108 13.64 -1.67 -9.54
C CYS A 108 13.79 -2.46 -8.23
N GLY A 109 14.02 -1.79 -7.11
CA GLY A 109 14.05 -2.42 -5.78
C GLY A 109 12.72 -3.09 -5.42
N LEU A 110 11.59 -2.43 -5.68
CA LEU A 110 10.26 -3.00 -5.45
C LEU A 110 10.01 -4.24 -6.32
N VAL A 111 10.33 -4.17 -7.61
CA VAL A 111 10.21 -5.31 -8.52
C VAL A 111 11.10 -6.48 -8.08
N PHE A 112 12.35 -6.20 -7.71
CA PHE A 112 13.28 -7.22 -7.22
C PHE A 112 12.72 -7.92 -5.97
N LEU A 113 12.26 -7.16 -4.97
CA LEU A 113 11.67 -7.74 -3.77
C LEU A 113 10.42 -8.54 -4.10
N LEU A 114 9.55 -8.01 -4.95
CA LEU A 114 8.31 -8.67 -5.34
C LEU A 114 8.59 -10.02 -6.02
N LEU A 115 9.61 -10.12 -6.88
CA LEU A 115 10.00 -11.38 -7.52
C LEU A 115 10.61 -12.39 -6.52
N VAL A 116 11.43 -11.93 -5.58
CA VAL A 116 12.03 -12.80 -4.55
C VAL A 116 10.99 -13.30 -3.54
N TYR A 117 10.04 -12.44 -3.16
CA TYR A 117 9.10 -12.71 -2.06
C TYR A 117 7.77 -13.34 -2.48
N ILE A 118 7.51 -13.51 -3.78
CA ILE A 118 6.23 -14.05 -4.23
C ILE A 118 5.95 -15.47 -3.73
N PHE A 119 6.92 -16.37 -3.83
CA PHE A 119 6.78 -17.75 -3.37
C PHE A 119 6.76 -17.85 -1.85
N PRO A 120 7.66 -17.17 -1.11
CA PRO A 120 7.52 -17.07 0.33
C PRO A 120 6.14 -16.58 0.75
N LEU A 121 5.62 -15.52 0.13
CA LEU A 121 4.33 -14.94 0.52
C LEU A 121 3.18 -15.92 0.30
N LYS A 122 3.17 -16.63 -0.85
CA LYS A 122 2.20 -17.70 -1.13
C LYS A 122 2.23 -18.78 -0.05
N PHE A 123 3.42 -19.21 0.37
CA PHE A 123 3.60 -20.18 1.45
C PHE A 123 3.02 -19.67 2.78
N LEU A 124 3.32 -18.41 3.15
CA LEU A 124 2.78 -17.81 4.37
C LEU A 124 1.25 -17.73 4.35
N CYS A 125 0.66 -17.29 3.24
CA CYS A 125 -0.80 -17.19 3.11
C CYS A 125 -1.47 -18.57 3.22
N LEU A 126 -0.88 -19.60 2.61
CA LEU A 126 -1.38 -20.98 2.74
C LEU A 126 -1.36 -21.45 4.20
N LEU A 127 -0.22 -21.29 4.89
CA LEU A 127 -0.10 -21.63 6.30
C LEU A 127 -1.10 -20.86 7.17
N THR A 128 -1.24 -19.56 6.93
CA THR A 128 -2.07 -18.69 7.75
C THR A 128 -3.55 -19.04 7.62
N ILE A 129 -4.04 -19.26 6.40
CA ILE A 129 -5.43 -19.66 6.16
C ILE A 129 -5.70 -21.06 6.73
N GLU A 130 -4.78 -22.00 6.55
CA GLU A 130 -4.90 -23.36 7.10
C GLU A 130 -5.00 -23.32 8.63
N VAL A 131 -4.14 -22.54 9.31
CA VAL A 131 -4.15 -22.40 10.77
C VAL A 131 -5.40 -21.70 11.29
N LEU A 132 -5.84 -20.63 10.63
CA LEU A 132 -6.97 -19.82 11.12
C LEU A 132 -8.33 -20.45 10.86
N THR A 133 -8.49 -21.16 9.74
CA THR A 133 -9.79 -21.66 9.27
C THR A 133 -9.92 -23.18 9.31
N GLY A 134 -8.80 -23.91 9.45
CA GLY A 134 -8.74 -25.35 9.24
C GLY A 134 -8.94 -25.77 7.78
N PHE A 135 -8.99 -24.82 6.85
CA PHE A 135 -9.24 -25.02 5.43
C PHE A 135 -7.96 -24.76 4.63
N GLY A 136 -7.54 -25.74 3.84
CA GLY A 136 -6.38 -25.64 2.97
C GLY A 136 -6.18 -26.92 2.16
N PRO A 137 -5.25 -26.90 1.18
CA PRO A 137 -4.87 -28.11 0.45
C PRO A 137 -4.39 -29.20 1.41
N ARG A 138 -4.82 -30.43 1.20
CA ARG A 138 -4.39 -31.62 1.93
C ARG A 138 -2.95 -31.92 1.52
N SER A 139 -2.02 -31.51 2.35
CA SER A 139 -0.62 -31.88 2.19
C SER A 139 -0.39 -33.33 2.59
N SER A 140 0.38 -34.08 1.80
CA SER A 140 0.98 -35.36 2.22
C SER A 140 1.98 -35.20 3.37
N VAL A 141 2.54 -33.99 3.55
CA VAL A 141 3.51 -33.65 4.59
C VAL A 141 2.80 -33.04 5.80
N PRO A 142 2.92 -33.60 7.01
CA PRO A 142 2.28 -33.05 8.21
C PRO A 142 2.69 -31.59 8.50
N PHE A 143 1.78 -30.79 9.06
CA PHE A 143 1.99 -29.37 9.34
C PHE A 143 3.27 -29.08 10.14
N TYR A 144 3.56 -29.88 11.17
CA TYR A 144 4.76 -29.73 12.01
C TYR A 144 6.08 -29.93 11.25
N GLN A 145 6.05 -30.63 10.11
CA GLN A 145 7.22 -30.83 9.26
C GLN A 145 7.34 -29.73 8.19
N ARG A 146 6.21 -29.14 7.77
CA ARG A 146 6.16 -27.94 6.92
C ARG A 146 6.57 -26.68 7.68
N CYS A 147 6.24 -26.61 8.97
CA CYS A 147 6.55 -25.50 9.85
C CYS A 147 6.97 -26.04 11.24
N PRO A 148 8.25 -26.42 11.39
CA PRO A 148 8.78 -26.82 12.68
C PRO A 148 8.66 -25.67 13.68
N THR A 149 8.17 -25.97 14.89
CA THR A 149 7.93 -24.94 15.92
C THR A 149 9.21 -24.24 16.38
N ASP A 150 10.36 -24.89 16.21
CA ASP A 150 11.71 -24.37 16.43
C ASP A 150 12.21 -23.41 15.33
N LYS A 151 11.46 -23.26 14.23
CA LYS A 151 11.79 -22.37 13.09
C LYS A 151 10.76 -21.26 12.86
N LEU A 152 9.78 -21.13 13.75
CA LEU A 152 8.74 -20.10 13.65
C LEU A 152 9.31 -18.68 13.71
N ASP A 153 10.39 -18.48 14.46
CA ASP A 153 11.11 -17.21 14.55
C ASP A 153 11.64 -16.76 13.16
N ASN A 154 12.28 -17.68 12.43
CA ASN A 154 12.80 -17.40 11.09
C ASN A 154 11.70 -17.01 10.11
N ILE A 155 10.52 -17.65 10.21
CA ILE A 155 9.35 -17.28 9.40
C ILE A 155 9.00 -15.81 9.67
N PHE A 156 8.75 -15.43 10.93
CA PHE A 156 8.40 -14.04 11.25
C PHE A 156 9.50 -13.03 10.85
N ILE A 157 10.77 -13.38 10.99
CA ILE A 157 11.89 -12.52 10.57
C ILE A 157 11.91 -12.35 9.05
N ILE A 158 11.86 -13.45 8.27
CA ILE A 158 11.92 -13.40 6.81
C ILE A 158 10.74 -12.58 6.26
N TYR A 159 9.53 -12.85 6.74
CA TYR A 159 8.31 -12.21 6.27
C TYR A 159 8.16 -10.78 6.77
N GLY A 160 8.48 -10.52 8.04
CA GLY A 160 8.49 -9.19 8.62
C GLY A 160 9.49 -8.27 7.93
N LEU A 161 10.67 -8.79 7.57
CA LEU A 161 11.69 -8.03 6.85
C LEU A 161 11.24 -7.70 5.43
N GLY A 162 10.71 -8.68 4.69
CA GLY A 162 10.17 -8.45 3.34
C GLY A 162 9.05 -7.42 3.34
N PHE A 163 8.10 -7.56 4.28
CA PHE A 163 7.01 -6.61 4.47
C PHE A 163 7.53 -5.20 4.77
N ALA A 164 8.50 -5.07 5.69
CA ALA A 164 9.09 -3.79 6.05
C ALA A 164 9.79 -3.14 4.84
N LEU A 165 10.62 -3.90 4.11
CA LEU A 165 11.37 -3.40 2.98
C LEU A 165 10.46 -2.90 1.85
N VAL A 166 9.39 -3.62 1.52
CA VAL A 166 8.41 -3.18 0.51
C VAL A 166 7.83 -1.83 0.91
N TRP A 167 7.31 -1.70 2.14
CA TRP A 167 6.70 -0.45 2.57
C TRP A 167 7.71 0.68 2.77
N LEU A 168 8.97 0.40 3.10
CA LEU A 168 10.05 1.38 3.12
C LEU A 168 10.36 1.92 1.73
N LEU A 169 10.37 1.07 0.70
CA LEU A 169 10.60 1.51 -0.67
C LEU A 169 9.43 2.35 -1.20
N VAL A 170 8.18 1.94 -0.92
CA VAL A 170 6.99 2.74 -1.25
C VAL A 170 7.01 4.07 -0.49
N ALA A 171 7.33 4.07 0.81
CA ALA A 171 7.52 5.29 1.59
C ALA A 171 8.62 6.18 0.99
N GLY A 172 9.72 5.59 0.52
CA GLY A 172 10.81 6.26 -0.17
C GLY A 172 10.37 6.95 -1.45
N LEU A 173 9.50 6.33 -2.25
CA LEU A 173 8.91 6.96 -3.45
C LEU A 173 8.11 8.20 -3.07
N TYR A 174 7.19 8.08 -2.12
CA TYR A 174 6.36 9.20 -1.67
C TYR A 174 7.17 10.29 -0.96
N TRP A 175 8.22 9.92 -0.23
CA TRP A 175 9.15 10.86 0.40
C TRP A 175 9.93 11.65 -0.65
N HIS A 176 10.39 10.99 -1.71
CA HIS A 176 11.02 11.64 -2.84
C HIS A 176 10.09 12.66 -3.52
N ALA A 177 8.83 12.30 -3.75
CA ALA A 177 7.82 13.23 -4.24
C ALA A 177 7.60 14.42 -3.28
N TYR A 178 7.59 14.18 -1.97
CA TYR A 178 7.52 15.24 -0.97
C TYR A 178 8.72 16.19 -0.99
N ARG A 179 9.94 15.68 -1.24
CA ARG A 179 11.13 16.52 -1.39
C ARG A 179 11.06 17.39 -2.65
N ARG A 180 10.44 16.89 -3.71
CA ARG A 180 10.18 17.64 -4.97
C ARG A 180 8.87 18.44 -4.96
N ARG A 181 8.25 18.66 -3.80
CA ARG A 181 6.96 19.39 -3.71
C ARG A 181 6.96 20.78 -4.38
N GLY A 182 8.10 21.48 -4.34
CA GLY A 182 8.25 22.79 -4.99
C GLY A 182 8.20 22.70 -6.52
N GLU A 183 8.95 21.76 -7.11
CA GLU A 183 8.93 21.49 -8.55
C GLU A 183 7.56 21.02 -9.02
N LEU A 184 6.92 20.14 -8.23
CA LEU A 184 5.58 19.62 -8.52
C LEU A 184 4.47 20.67 -8.29
N ARG A 185 4.81 21.80 -7.67
CA ARG A 185 3.85 22.83 -7.24
C ARG A 185 2.68 22.20 -6.50
N LEU A 186 2.98 21.40 -5.47
CA LEU A 186 1.96 20.81 -4.61
C LEU A 186 1.31 21.93 -3.78
N ASP A 187 -0.02 21.96 -3.72
CA ASP A 187 -0.71 22.83 -2.78
C ASP A 187 -0.56 22.32 -1.32
N ALA A 188 -1.07 23.07 -0.36
CA ALA A 188 -0.98 22.72 1.06
C ALA A 188 -1.72 21.40 1.39
N VAL A 189 -2.83 21.11 0.71
CA VAL A 189 -3.62 19.88 0.90
C VAL A 189 -2.90 18.70 0.26
N GLU A 190 -2.42 18.81 -0.97
CA GLU A 190 -1.64 17.80 -1.68
C GLU A 190 -0.33 17.47 -0.93
N THR A 191 0.29 18.48 -0.33
CA THR A 191 1.47 18.30 0.53
C THR A 191 1.11 17.51 1.79
N CYS A 192 -0.02 17.84 2.43
CA CYS A 192 -0.54 17.12 3.58
C CYS A 192 -0.87 15.65 3.24
N ASP A 193 -1.53 15.40 2.10
CA ASP A 193 -1.91 14.06 1.63
C ASP A 193 -0.68 13.21 1.25
N THR A 194 0.37 13.86 0.73
CA THR A 194 1.65 13.20 0.44
C THR A 194 2.34 12.78 1.74
N LEU A 195 2.38 13.65 2.75
CA LEU A 195 2.92 13.32 4.07
C LEU A 195 2.10 12.25 4.81
N GLU A 196 0.77 12.26 4.66
CA GLU A 196 -0.10 11.21 5.17
C GLU A 196 0.31 9.86 4.58
N SER A 197 0.50 9.81 3.26
CA SER A 197 0.92 8.61 2.54
C SER A 197 2.30 8.12 3.03
N VAL A 198 3.29 9.02 3.16
CA VAL A 198 4.61 8.69 3.73
C VAL A 198 4.48 8.10 5.13
N THR A 199 3.73 8.77 6.00
CA THR A 199 3.58 8.37 7.41
C THR A 199 2.88 7.01 7.52
N ARG A 200 1.86 6.78 6.69
CA ARG A 200 1.15 5.51 6.60
C ARG A 200 2.08 4.36 6.23
N PHE A 201 2.85 4.51 5.16
CA PHE A 201 3.78 3.47 4.69
C PHE A 201 4.94 3.24 5.67
N LEU A 202 5.48 4.29 6.29
CA LEU A 202 6.47 4.14 7.37
C LEU A 202 5.87 3.41 8.58
N GLY A 203 4.61 3.69 8.93
CA GLY A 203 3.89 2.97 9.97
C GLY A 203 3.74 1.48 9.67
N LEU A 204 3.37 1.12 8.44
CA LEU A 204 3.33 -0.29 8.00
C LEU A 204 4.73 -0.93 8.07
N ALA A 205 5.77 -0.24 7.59
CA ALA A 205 7.13 -0.75 7.69
C ALA A 205 7.55 -1.00 9.14
N LEU A 206 7.21 -0.09 10.05
CA LEU A 206 7.49 -0.21 11.48
C LEU A 206 6.82 -1.45 12.08
N VAL A 207 5.60 -1.79 11.68
CA VAL A 207 4.94 -3.03 12.14
C VAL A 207 5.74 -4.28 11.76
N GLY A 208 6.25 -4.34 10.52
CA GLY A 208 7.11 -5.44 10.08
C GLY A 208 8.39 -5.55 10.90
N LEU A 209 9.03 -4.41 11.19
CA LEU A 209 10.22 -4.35 12.03
C LEU A 209 9.94 -4.75 13.48
N ILE A 210 8.80 -4.34 14.05
CA ILE A 210 8.37 -4.76 15.39
C ILE A 210 8.15 -6.28 15.40
N SER A 211 7.52 -6.85 14.37
CA SER A 211 7.34 -8.31 14.26
C SER A 211 8.69 -9.04 14.23
N CYS A 212 9.66 -8.55 13.43
CA CYS A 212 11.02 -9.10 13.40
C CYS A 212 11.71 -9.01 14.76
N LEU A 213 11.60 -7.87 15.44
CA LEU A 213 12.21 -7.63 16.74
C LEU A 213 11.62 -8.58 17.79
N LEU A 214 10.30 -8.72 17.83
CA LEU A 214 9.63 -9.65 18.74
C LEU A 214 10.03 -11.10 18.45
N ALA A 215 10.12 -11.49 17.18
CA ALA A 215 10.57 -12.83 16.80
C ALA A 215 12.01 -13.10 17.24
N ALA A 216 12.92 -12.12 17.11
CA ALA A 216 14.30 -12.23 17.56
C ALA A 216 14.43 -12.29 19.09
N VAL A 217 13.64 -11.48 19.83
CA VAL A 217 13.66 -11.45 21.30
C VAL A 217 13.11 -12.74 21.90
N PHE A 218 12.07 -13.31 21.30
CA PHE A 218 11.40 -14.52 21.80
C PHE A 218 11.86 -15.81 21.10
N ALA A 219 12.98 -15.77 20.36
CA ALA A 219 13.48 -16.89 19.57
C ALA A 219 13.57 -18.20 20.36
N GLY A 220 13.14 -19.30 19.74
CA GLY A 220 13.09 -20.64 20.37
C GLY A 220 11.99 -20.86 21.41
N GLY A 221 11.18 -19.85 21.73
CA GLY A 221 10.09 -19.94 22.71
C GLY A 221 8.69 -20.03 22.11
N ARG A 222 7.71 -20.51 22.89
CA ARG A 222 6.27 -20.47 22.50
C ARG A 222 5.72 -19.04 22.36
N MET A 223 6.42 -18.05 22.91
CA MET A 223 6.06 -16.63 22.84
C MET A 223 6.29 -16.00 21.46
N VAL A 224 6.97 -16.68 20.52
CA VAL A 224 7.16 -16.21 19.14
C VAL A 224 5.83 -15.88 18.44
N VAL A 225 4.72 -16.53 18.82
CA VAL A 225 3.39 -16.25 18.27
C VAL A 225 2.95 -14.79 18.48
N ILE A 226 3.48 -14.10 19.50
CA ILE A 226 3.24 -12.67 19.75
C ILE A 226 3.74 -11.80 18.57
N ALA A 227 4.76 -12.24 17.82
CA ALA A 227 5.23 -11.55 16.62
C ALA A 227 4.14 -11.45 15.54
N GLY A 228 3.23 -12.42 15.45
CA GLY A 228 2.08 -12.37 14.55
C GLY A 228 1.03 -11.34 14.99
N TRP A 229 0.83 -11.18 16.29
CA TRP A 229 -0.10 -10.18 16.84
C TRP A 229 0.35 -8.74 16.60
N ALA A 230 1.64 -8.49 16.33
CA ALA A 230 2.13 -7.18 15.93
C ALA A 230 1.39 -6.63 14.70
N TYR A 231 0.96 -7.49 13.77
CA TYR A 231 0.23 -7.08 12.58
C TYR A 231 -1.18 -6.53 12.88
N ALA A 232 -1.76 -6.81 14.05
CA ALA A 232 -3.00 -6.18 14.48
C ALA A 232 -2.84 -4.66 14.70
N LEU A 233 -1.61 -4.17 14.91
CA LEU A 233 -1.31 -2.74 15.03
C LEU A 233 -1.50 -1.97 13.72
N ILE A 234 -1.58 -2.65 12.57
CA ILE A 234 -1.83 -2.00 11.27
C ILE A 234 -3.11 -1.17 11.33
N GLY A 235 -4.22 -1.75 11.82
CA GLY A 235 -5.49 -1.04 11.91
C GLY A 235 -5.43 0.17 12.86
N VAL A 236 -4.67 0.05 13.95
CA VAL A 236 -4.47 1.14 14.92
C VAL A 236 -3.69 2.29 14.27
N ILE A 237 -2.58 1.99 13.59
CA ILE A 237 -1.76 2.99 12.90
C ILE A 237 -2.55 3.67 11.80
N GLU A 238 -3.25 2.92 10.95
CA GLU A 238 -4.08 3.46 9.87
C GLU A 238 -5.17 4.39 10.42
N PHE A 239 -5.83 4.01 11.52
CA PHE A 239 -6.83 4.86 12.18
C PHE A 239 -6.23 6.17 12.70
N PHE A 240 -5.12 6.13 13.44
CA PHE A 240 -4.51 7.34 14.00
C PHE A 240 -3.90 8.24 12.93
N VAL A 241 -3.27 7.68 11.90
CA VAL A 241 -2.75 8.45 10.76
C VAL A 241 -3.90 9.14 10.04
N GLY A 242 -4.95 8.40 9.66
CA GLY A 242 -6.12 8.98 8.99
C GLY A 242 -6.82 10.05 9.82
N TRP A 243 -6.96 9.85 11.14
CA TRP A 243 -7.58 10.82 12.04
C TRP A 243 -6.75 12.11 12.19
N THR A 244 -5.44 11.98 12.39
CA THR A 244 -4.54 13.14 12.58
C THR A 244 -4.42 13.97 11.31
N PHE A 245 -4.25 13.33 10.15
CA PHE A 245 -4.14 14.02 8.87
C PHE A 245 -5.49 14.52 8.34
N GLY A 246 -6.60 13.83 8.65
CA GLY A 246 -7.95 14.32 8.38
C GLY A 246 -8.22 15.66 9.09
N ARG A 247 -7.86 15.78 10.37
CA ARG A 247 -7.96 17.05 11.12
C ARG A 247 -7.06 18.15 10.56
N ARG A 248 -5.86 17.81 10.10
CA ARG A 248 -4.94 18.76 9.45
C ARG A 248 -5.51 19.27 8.13
N ARG A 249 -6.06 18.37 7.30
CA ARG A 249 -6.73 18.70 6.04
C ARG A 249 -7.91 19.66 6.27
N ASP A 250 -8.74 19.39 7.26
CA ASP A 250 -9.86 20.27 7.62
C ASP A 250 -9.39 21.66 8.08
N ARG A 251 -8.30 21.73 8.85
CA ARG A 251 -7.72 23.01 9.27
C ARG A 251 -7.19 23.82 8.09
N ILE A 252 -6.50 23.18 7.14
CA ILE A 252 -5.97 23.83 5.92
C ILE A 252 -7.12 24.35 5.06
N ARG A 253 -8.18 23.55 4.86
CA ARG A 253 -9.35 23.95 4.05
C ARG A 253 -10.16 25.09 4.67
N ARG A 254 -10.15 25.23 6.00
CA ARG A 254 -10.86 26.29 6.73
C ARG A 254 -10.04 27.56 6.90
N ALA A 255 -8.74 27.55 6.59
CA ALA A 255 -7.91 28.74 6.67
C ALA A 255 -8.35 29.75 5.58
N PRO A 256 -8.61 31.02 5.91
CA PRO A 256 -8.99 32.03 4.92
C PRO A 256 -7.84 32.24 3.92
N ILE A 257 -8.22 32.41 2.64
CA ILE A 257 -7.37 32.46 1.43
C ILE A 257 -6.17 33.45 1.53
N GLY A 258 -6.16 34.37 2.50
CA GLY A 258 -5.09 35.35 2.70
C GLY A 258 -3.87 34.91 3.52
N ALA A 259 -3.90 33.78 4.25
CA ALA A 259 -2.78 33.38 5.13
C ALA A 259 -1.70 32.53 4.42
N THR A 260 -2.05 31.84 3.34
CA THR A 260 -1.18 30.88 2.65
C THR A 260 -0.01 31.55 1.91
N ASN A 261 -0.14 32.83 1.54
CA ASN A 261 0.91 33.58 0.84
C ASN A 261 2.00 34.12 1.78
N ALA A 262 1.73 34.23 3.09
CA ALA A 262 2.71 34.74 4.05
C ALA A 262 3.71 33.66 4.51
N GLU A 263 3.29 32.39 4.56
CA GLU A 263 4.13 31.29 5.07
C GLU A 263 5.04 30.70 3.97
N ALA A 264 4.63 30.80 2.69
CA ALA A 264 5.48 30.43 1.54
C ALA A 264 6.66 31.40 1.32
N ALA A 265 6.62 32.60 1.90
CA ALA A 265 7.67 33.62 1.79
C ALA A 265 8.80 33.47 2.84
N VAL A 266 8.66 32.56 3.81
CA VAL A 266 9.56 32.49 4.99
C VAL A 266 10.39 31.20 5.07
N ALA A 267 10.28 30.26 4.12
CA ALA A 267 11.17 29.10 4.09
C ALA A 267 12.54 29.49 3.46
N PRO A 268 13.67 29.39 4.20
CA PRO A 268 14.99 29.72 3.65
C PRO A 268 15.42 28.66 2.62
N SER A 269 16.16 29.14 1.61
CA SER A 269 16.74 28.42 0.46
C SER A 269 17.56 27.18 0.82
#